data_AF-A0A2D0L403-F1
#
_entry.id   AF-A0A2D0L403-F1
#
_cell.length_a   1.000
_cell.length_b   1.000
_cell.length_c   1.000
_cell.angle_alpha   90.00
_cell.angle_beta   90.00
_cell.angle_gamma   90.00
#
_symmetry.space_group_name_H-M   'P 1'
#
loop_
_entity.id
_entity.type
_entity.pdbx_description
1 polymer ?
#
loop_
_entity_poly.entity_id
_entity_poly.type
_entity_poly.pdbx_seq_one_letter_code
_entity_poly.pdbx_strand_id
1 'polypeptide(L)' 'MTSEELRELYQENVKRHKMIHTRSEFTISSLMIVKEIMMNLLQDKEFSGLLSTESLNSVPAFILDNVDPERGLENE' A
#
# COMPACT_ATOMS: atom_id res chain seq x y z
N MET A 1 -32.20 18.42 9.92
CA MET A 1 -30.83 18.92 9.73
C MET A 1 -30.90 20.36 9.27
N THR A 2 -30.33 21.27 10.05
CA THR A 2 -30.18 22.68 9.71
C THR A 2 -28.96 22.91 8.82
N SER A 3 -28.84 24.11 8.24
CA SER A 3 -27.66 24.48 7.44
C SER A 3 -26.37 24.43 8.25
N GLU A 4 -26.44 24.68 9.56
CA GLU A 4 -25.26 24.66 10.44
C GLU A 4 -24.82 23.21 10.72
N GLU A 5 -25.77 22.33 11.03
CA GLU A 5 -25.50 20.90 11.22
C GLU A 5 -24.91 20.26 9.94
N LEU A 6 -25.37 20.68 8.76
CA LEU A 6 -24.80 20.24 7.48
C LEU A 6 -23.35 20.72 7.29
N ARG A 7 -23.06 21.97 7.68
CA ARG A 7 -21.71 22.56 7.58
C ARG A 7 -20.72 21.81 8.48
N GLU A 8 -21.11 21.55 9.72
CA GLU A 8 -20.29 20.81 10.68
C GLU A 8 -20.03 19.37 10.21
N LEU A 9 -21.07 18.68 9.75
CA LEU A 9 -20.95 17.32 9.20
C LEU A 9 -20.00 17.28 8.00
N TYR A 10 -20.11 18.23 7.08
CA TYR A 10 -19.22 18.33 5.93
C TYR A 10 -17.76 18.56 6.36
N GLN A 11 -17.52 19.47 7.29
CA GLN A 11 -16.18 19.73 7.81
C GLN A 11 -15.58 18.49 8.49
N GLU A 12 -16.37 17.73 9.23
CA GLU A 12 -15.94 16.48 9.84
C GLU A 12 -15.59 15.44 8.78
N ASN A 13 -16.43 15.29 7.75
CA ASN A 13 -16.16 14.38 6.64
C ASN A 13 -14.88 14.76 5.88
N VAL A 14 -14.65 16.04 5.60
CA VAL A 14 -13.41 16.51 4.96
C VAL A 14 -12.19 16.16 5.83
N LYS A 15 -12.26 16.35 7.15
CA LYS A 15 -11.16 15.97 8.06
C LYS A 15 -10.89 14.47 8.02
N ARG A 16 -11.94 13.64 8.05
CA ARG A 16 -11.81 12.18 7.94
C ARG A 16 -11.20 11.77 6.59
N HIS A 17 -11.67 12.36 5.48
CA HIS A 17 -11.13 12.09 4.16
C HIS A 17 -9.65 12.43 4.05
N LYS A 18 -9.23 13.60 4.54
CA LYS A 18 -7.81 13.98 4.58
C LYS A 18 -6.97 12.99 5.38
N MET A 19 -7.46 12.57 6.55
CA MET A 19 -6.77 11.57 7.37
C MET A 19 -6.63 10.22 6.65
N ILE A 20 -7.69 9.77 5.97
CA ILE A 20 -7.66 8.51 5.19
C ILE A 20 -6.64 8.62 4.05
N HIS A 21 -6.68 9.72 3.29
CA HIS A 21 -5.75 9.97 2.19
C HIS A 21 -4.29 9.95 2.63
N THR A 22 -3.95 10.70 3.69
CA THR A 22 -2.56 10.71 4.20
C THR A 22 -2.12 9.33 4.67
N ARG A 23 -3.02 8.55 5.29
CA ARG A 23 -2.71 7.17 5.71
C ARG A 23 -2.52 6.24 4.51
N SER A 24 -3.32 6.38 3.46
CA SER A 24 -3.16 5.58 2.25
C SER A 24 -1.85 5.91 1.53
N GLU A 25 -1.49 7.19 1.39
CA GLU A 25 -0.21 7.61 0.80
C GLU A 25 0.98 7.02 1.55
N PHE A 26 0.96 7.09 2.89
CA PHE A 26 2.01 6.50 3.73
C PHE A 26 2.09 4.98 3.57
N THR A 27 0.93 4.31 3.52
CA THR A 27 0.85 2.85 3.36
C THR A 27 1.40 2.41 2.01
N ILE A 28 1.00 3.09 0.91
CA ILE A 28 1.50 2.82 -0.44
C ILE A 28 3.02 3.04 -0.49
N SER A 29 3.51 4.15 0.04
CA SER A 29 4.95 4.44 0.09
C SER A 29 5.73 3.35 0.82
N SER A 30 5.21 2.89 1.96
CA SER A 30 5.83 1.82 2.75
C SER A 30 5.84 0.49 1.99
N LEU A 31 4.74 0.15 1.31
CA LEU A 31 4.65 -1.06 0.49
C LEU A 31 5.62 -1.03 -0.70
N MET A 32 5.78 0.13 -1.35
CA MET A 32 6.74 0.32 -2.44
C MET A 32 8.18 0.07 -1.97
N ILE A 33 8.54 0.54 -0.77
CA ILE A 33 9.85 0.26 -0.17
C ILE A 33 10.02 -1.25 0.06
N VAL A 34 9.00 -1.93 0.60
CA VAL A 34 9.04 -3.39 0.81
C VAL A 34 9.21 -4.13 -0.52
N LYS A 35 8.49 -3.72 -1.58
CA LYS A 35 8.62 -4.28 -2.92
C LYS A 35 10.04 -4.12 -3.45
N GLU A 36 10.63 -2.94 -3.32
CA GLU A 36 12.00 -2.66 -3.76
C GLU A 36 13.03 -3.49 -3.00
N ILE A 37 12.93 -3.56 -1.66
CA ILE A 37 13.78 -4.42 -0.83
C ILE A 37 13.70 -5.86 -1.33
N MET A 38 12.48 -6.34 -1.58
CA MET A 38 12.28 -7.73 -1.98
C MET A 38 12.81 -8.01 -3.39
N MET A 39 12.65 -7.07 -4.33
CA MET A 39 13.27 -7.16 -5.66
C MET A 39 14.79 -7.27 -5.56
N ASN A 40 15.42 -6.47 -4.70
CA ASN A 40 16.87 -6.52 -4.49
C ASN A 40 17.32 -7.84 -3.86
N LEU A 41 16.61 -8.33 -2.84
CA LEU A 41 16.92 -9.61 -2.21
C LEU A 41 16.80 -10.79 -3.18
N LEU A 42 15.81 -10.77 -4.07
CA LEU A 42 15.62 -11.82 -5.08
C LEU A 42 16.73 -11.84 -6.16
N GLN A 43 17.57 -10.81 -6.27
CA GLN A 43 18.76 -10.86 -7.12
C GLN A 43 19.88 -11.70 -6.50
N ASP A 44 19.82 -11.95 -5.18
CA ASP A 44 20.72 -12.84 -4.48
C ASP A 44 20.31 -14.30 -4.69
N LYS A 45 21.23 -15.10 -5.25
CA LYS A 45 21.01 -16.52 -5.56
C LYS A 45 20.97 -17.40 -4.32
N GLU A 46 21.72 -17.06 -3.28
CA GLU A 46 21.70 -17.78 -2.01
C GLU A 46 20.34 -17.58 -1.33
N PHE A 47 19.87 -16.33 -1.27
CA PHE A 47 18.55 -16.00 -0.73
C PHE A 47 17.42 -16.69 -1.50
N SER A 48 17.44 -16.61 -2.84
CA SER A 48 16.44 -17.26 -3.70
C SER A 48 16.46 -18.79 -3.57
N GLY A 49 17.66 -19.36 -3.39
CA GLY A 49 17.84 -20.79 -3.13
C GLY A 49 17.25 -21.22 -1.78
N LEU A 50 17.43 -20.40 -0.74
CA LEU A 50 16.83 -20.62 0.58
C LEU A 50 15.31 -20.59 0.51
N LEU A 51 14.73 -19.55 -0.12
CA LEU A 51 13.28 -19.43 -0.29
C LEU A 51 12.66 -20.64 -1.00
N SER A 52 13.36 -21.18 -1.99
CA SER A 52 12.91 -22.37 -2.72
C SER A 52 12.99 -23.64 -1.87
N THR A 53 14.04 -23.77 -1.06
CA THR A 53 14.23 -24.91 -0.14
C THR A 53 13.18 -24.90 0.96
N GLU A 54 12.83 -23.72 1.47
CA GLU A 54 11.84 -23.54 2.54
C GLU A 54 10.39 -23.39 2.04
N SER A 55 10.16 -23.44 0.72
CA SER A 55 8.84 -23.25 0.10
C SER A 55 8.19 -21.89 0.41
N LEU A 56 8.98 -20.82 0.47
CA LEU A 56 8.57 -19.45 0.84
C LEU A 56 8.40 -18.50 -0.36
N ASN A 57 8.55 -18.99 -1.60
CA ASN A 57 8.44 -18.18 -2.83
C ASN A 57 7.09 -17.47 -3.02
N SER A 58 6.03 -17.95 -2.36
CA SER A 58 4.70 -17.33 -2.43
C SER A 58 4.66 -15.93 -1.81
N VAL A 59 5.50 -15.66 -0.82
CA VAL A 59 5.50 -14.38 -0.10
C VAL A 59 6.07 -13.25 -0.99
N PRO A 60 7.27 -13.38 -1.59
CA PRO A 60 7.74 -12.40 -2.55
C PRO A 60 6.82 -12.26 -3.77
N ALA A 61 6.31 -13.36 -4.32
CA ALA A 61 5.38 -13.31 -5.45
C ALA A 61 4.15 -12.45 -5.12
N PHE A 62 3.52 -12.68 -3.96
CA PHE A 62 2.37 -11.89 -3.52
C PHE A 62 2.68 -10.39 -3.43
N ILE A 63 3.83 -10.03 -2.84
CA ILE A 63 4.26 -8.63 -2.70
C ILE A 63 4.48 -7.99 -4.07
N LEU A 64 5.19 -8.67 -4.97
CA LEU A 64 5.50 -8.15 -6.31
C LEU A 64 4.22 -7.92 -7.14
N ASP A 65 3.27 -8.84 -7.05
CA ASP A 65 2.03 -8.84 -7.84
C ASP A 65 0.98 -7.84 -7.31
N ASN A 66 0.98 -7.56 -6.01
CA ASN A 66 -0.11 -6.78 -5.38
C ASN A 66 0.28 -5.36 -4.97
N VAL A 67 1.57 -5.04 -4.90
CA VAL A 67 2.02 -3.67 -4.64
C VAL A 67 2.16 -2.94 -5.99
N ASP A 68 1.14 -2.17 -6.32
CA ASP A 68 1.04 -1.37 -7.53
C ASP A 68 0.73 0.09 -7.16
N PRO A 69 1.58 1.06 -7.54
CA PRO A 69 1.37 2.48 -7.25
C PRO A 69 0.19 3.09 -8.02
N GLU A 70 -0.24 2.48 -9.13
CA GLU A 70 -1.37 2.99 -9.93
C GLU A 70 -2.73 2.47 -9.46
N ARG A 71 -2.72 1.45 -8.59
CA ARG A 71 -3.92 0.81 -8.06
C ARG A 71 -4.71 1.78 -7.18
N GLY A 72 -5.76 2.36 -7.76
CA GLY A 72 -6.66 3.33 -7.11
C GLY A 72 -6.75 4.68 -7.81
N LEU A 73 -5.85 4.98 -8.77
CA LEU A 73 -5.91 6.18 -9.62
C LEU A 73 -6.91 6.04 -10.79
N GLU A 74 -7.43 4.83 -11.04
CA GLU A 74 -8.39 4.54 -12.12
C GLU A 74 -9.78 5.17 -11.92
N ASN A 75 -10.04 5.82 -10.78
CA ASN A 75 -11.33 6.41 -10.44
C ASN A 75 -11.31 7.94 -10.29
N GLU A 76 -10.23 8.63 -10.70
CA GLU A 76 -10.14 10.09 -10.72
C GLU A 76 -10.33 10.70 -12.12
#